data_AF-A0A543EHY7-F1
#
_entry.id   AF-A0A543EHY7-F1
#
_cell.length_a   1.000
_cell.length_b   1.000
_cell.length_c   1.000
_cell.angle_alpha   90.00
_cell.angle_beta   90.00
_cell.angle_gamma   90.00
#
_symmetry.space_group_name_H-M   'P 1'
#
loop_
_entity.id
_entity.type
_entity.pdbx_description
1 polymer ?
#
loop_
_entity_poly.entity_id
_entity_poly.type
_entity_poly.pdbx_seq_one_letter_code
_entity_poly.pdbx_strand_id
1 'polypeptide(L)' 'MKNLKKLSKGHLKMINGGSAPLCDSGFMACRVRDENGALIWECLPNCNY' A
#
# COMPACT_ATOMS: atom_id res chain seq x y z
N MET A 1 8.01 22.48 -9.28
CA MET A 1 9.09 21.47 -9.11
C MET A 1 9.83 21.34 -10.44
N LYS A 2 11.10 21.77 -10.51
CA LYS A 2 11.99 21.53 -11.66
C LYS A 2 12.62 20.15 -11.45
N ASN A 3 12.66 19.27 -12.47
CA ASN A 3 13.26 17.91 -12.47
C ASN A 3 12.34 16.69 -12.22
N LEU A 4 11.02 16.79 -12.37
CA LEU A 4 10.16 15.60 -12.40
C LEU A 4 10.16 14.98 -13.81
N LYS A 5 10.79 13.80 -13.97
CA LYS A 5 10.69 13.02 -15.21
C LYS A 5 9.37 12.24 -15.21
N LYS A 6 8.59 12.38 -16.28
CA LYS A 6 7.37 11.59 -16.49
C LYS A 6 7.75 10.12 -16.65
N LEU A 7 7.27 9.27 -15.76
CA LEU A 7 7.47 7.83 -15.86
C LEU A 7 6.64 7.25 -17.02
N SER A 8 7.19 6.26 -17.70
CA SER A 8 6.45 5.48 -18.70
C SER A 8 5.37 4.64 -18.02
N LYS A 9 4.29 4.31 -18.74
CA LYS A 9 3.22 3.45 -18.20
C LYS A 9 3.74 2.10 -17.68
N GLY A 10 4.78 1.55 -18.31
CA GLY A 10 5.45 0.32 -17.86
C GLY A 10 6.10 0.50 -16.49
N HIS A 11 6.88 1.58 -16.30
CA HIS A 11 7.49 1.87 -15.01
C HIS A 11 6.48 2.15 -13.91
N LEU A 12 5.35 2.79 -14.22
CA LEU A 12 4.28 3.01 -13.24
C LEU A 12 3.70 1.70 -12.70
N LYS A 13 3.60 0.65 -13.54
CA LYS A 13 3.15 -0.68 -13.11
C LYS A 13 4.19 -1.43 -12.26
N MET A 14 5.47 -1.08 -12.42
CA MET A 14 6.57 -1.65 -11.63
C MET A 14 6.73 -0.96 -10.27
N ILE A 15 6.13 0.22 -10.10
CA ILE A 15 6.05 0.85 -8.78
C ILE A 15 5.01 0.08 -8.00
N ASN A 16 5.49 -0.84 -7.16
CA ASN A 16 4.70 -1.37 -6.07
C ASN A 16 4.44 -0.20 -5.11
N GLY A 17 3.18 0.23 -5.05
CA GLY A 17 2.73 1.35 -4.24
C GLY A 17 2.89 1.05 -2.75
N GLY A 18 4.09 1.30 -2.21
CA GLY A 18 4.39 1.20 -0.79
C GLY A 18 4.67 -0.23 -0.29
N SER A 19 4.89 -0.34 1.02
CA SER A 19 5.21 -1.58 1.74
C SER A 19 3.96 -2.45 2.01
N ALA A 20 2.93 -2.35 1.17
CA ALA A 20 1.70 -3.10 1.36
C ALA A 20 1.97 -4.60 1.14
N PRO A 21 1.62 -5.48 2.10
CA PRO A 21 1.82 -6.91 1.98
C PRO A 21 0.90 -7.51 0.91
N LEU A 22 1.32 -8.65 0.35
CA LEU A 22 0.44 -9.53 -0.41
C LEU A 22 -0.42 -10.31 0.61
N CYS A 23 -1.74 -10.22 0.47
CA CYS A 23 -2.70 -10.93 1.32
C CYS A 23 -3.28 -12.14 0.58
N ASP A 24 -3.71 -13.14 1.34
CA ASP A 24 -4.42 -14.30 0.81
C ASP A 24 -5.79 -13.94 0.21
N SER A 25 -6.36 -14.87 -0.55
CA SER A 25 -7.66 -14.69 -1.19
C SER A 25 -8.75 -14.38 -0.16
N GLY A 26 -9.49 -13.28 -0.38
CA GLY A 26 -10.53 -12.81 0.54
C GLY A 26 -10.04 -11.80 1.59
N PHE A 27 -8.75 -11.49 1.62
CA PHE A 27 -8.15 -10.46 2.48
C PHE A 27 -7.52 -9.36 1.62
N MET A 28 -7.45 -8.14 2.17
CA MET A 28 -6.82 -6.99 1.56
C MET A 28 -5.87 -6.31 2.54
N ALA A 29 -4.81 -5.68 2.03
CA ALA A 29 -3.86 -4.94 2.85
C ALA A 29 -4.48 -3.62 3.31
N CYS A 30 -4.71 -3.49 4.61
CA CYS A 30 -5.26 -2.31 5.26
C CYS A 30 -4.19 -1.61 6.11
N ARG A 31 -4.27 -0.28 6.21
CA ARG A 31 -3.47 0.48 7.19
C ARG A 31 -4.24 0.62 8.48
N VAL A 32 -3.74 0.03 9.55
CA VAL A 32 -4.35 0.08 10.89
C VAL A 32 -3.37 0.64 11.91
N ARG A 33 -3.90 1.20 13.00
CA ARG A 33 -3.06 1.63 14.13
C ARG A 33 -2.85 0.45 15.06
N ASP A 34 -1.60 0.18 15.41
CA ASP A 34 -1.28 -0.77 16.46
C ASP A 34 -1.64 -0.20 17.85
N GLU A 35 -1.43 -0.99 18.89
CA GLU A 35 -1.62 -0.59 20.30
C GLU A 35 -0.79 0.63 20.73
N ASN A 36 0.31 0.92 20.03
CA ASN A 36 1.17 2.07 20.26
C ASN A 36 0.79 3.28 19.39
N GLY A 37 -0.25 3.17 18.56
CA GLY A 37 -0.70 4.20 17.62
C GLY A 37 0.10 4.30 16.32
N ALA A 38 1.06 3.41 16.08
CA ALA A 38 1.83 3.32 14.85
C ALA A 38 0.99 2.75 13.70
N LEU A 39 1.11 3.36 12.52
CA LEU A 39 0.29 2.99 11.36
C LEU A 39 0.97 1.86 10.55
N ILE A 40 0.57 0.62 10.86
CA ILE A 40 1.10 -0.62 10.27
C ILE A 40 0.22 -1.15 9.14
N TRP A 41 0.74 -2.11 8.37
CA TRP A 41 -0.03 -2.86 7.38
C TRP A 41 -0.52 -4.18 7.98
N GLU A 42 -1.79 -4.51 7.74
CA GLU A 42 -2.39 -5.76 8.18
C GLU A 42 -3.35 -6.29 7.11
N CYS A 43 -3.44 -7.61 6.96
CA CYS A 43 -4.36 -8.24 6.01
C CYS A 43 -5.72 -8.46 6.68
N LEU A 44 -6.72 -7.70 6.27
CA LEU A 44 -8.09 -7.76 6.82
C LEU A 44 -9.10 -8.08 5.73
N PRO A 45 -10.24 -8.71 6.06
CA PRO A 45 -11.29 -8.98 5.07
C PRO A 45 -11.96 -7.69 4.56
N ASN A 46 -11.91 -6.60 5.33
CA ASN A 46 -12.40 -5.28 4.93
C ASN A 46 -11.66 -4.17 5.70
N CYS A 47 -11.28 -3.08 5.02
CA CYS A 47 -10.73 -1.89 5.67
C CYS A 47 -11.87 -0.98 6.14
N ASN A 48 -12.11 -0.91 7.45
CA ASN A 48 -12.99 0.09 8.02
C ASN A 48 -12.23 1.43 8.12
N TYR A 49 -12.50 2.35 7.18
CA TYR A 49 -11.92 3.70 7.13
C TYR A 49 -12.69 4.69 8.00
#